data_AF-T1HXQ1-F1
#
_entry.id   AF-T1HXQ1-F1
#
_cell.length_a   1.000
_cell.length_b   1.000
_cell.length_c   1.000
_cell.angle_alpha   90.00
_cell.angle_beta   90.00
_cell.angle_gamma   90.00
#
_symmetry.space_group_name_H-M   'P 1'
#
loop_
_entity.id
_entity.type
_entity.pdbx_description
1 polymer ?
#
loop_
_entity_poly.entity_id
_entity_poly.type
_entity_poly.pdbx_seq_one_letter_code
_entity_poly.pdbx_strand_id
1 'polypeptide(L)'
;MGISTINEVTVNALKNWADAIERERKGAILWNEKWGWIVDEYRSSVDELIDLRSKREYVEPKKHVDERTVLPFPVTTASEVGWLSSRPEFQLEKFGPYPYTKGWTNPPKPDPEVYQSFWEKEN
;
A
#
# COMPACT_ATOMS: atom_id res chain seq x y z
N MET A 1 29.46 -52.79 -2.37
CA MET A 1 28.68 -51.85 -1.55
C MET A 1 28.57 -52.46 -0.15
N GLY A 2 29.22 -51.87 0.85
CA GLY A 2 29.27 -52.44 2.21
C GLY A 2 27.92 -52.30 2.91
N ILE A 3 27.48 -53.37 3.58
CA ILE A 3 26.25 -53.35 4.38
C ILE A 3 26.55 -52.52 5.63
N SER A 4 25.96 -51.34 5.74
CA SER A 4 26.03 -50.52 6.95
C SER A 4 25.40 -51.29 8.11
N THR A 5 26.10 -51.39 9.23
CA THR A 5 25.55 -52.05 10.41
C THR A 5 24.37 -51.23 10.95
N ILE A 6 23.35 -51.88 11.51
CA ILE A 6 22.15 -51.18 12.04
C ILE A 6 22.55 -50.09 13.06
N ASN A 7 23.60 -50.33 13.84
CA ASN A 7 24.13 -49.39 14.82
C ASN A 7 24.75 -48.14 14.18
N GLU A 8 25.41 -48.27 13.03
CA GLU A 8 25.94 -47.10 12.30
C GLU A 8 24.81 -46.23 11.79
N VAL A 9 23.72 -46.84 11.30
CA VAL A 9 22.54 -46.11 10.80
C VAL A 9 21.87 -45.32 11.94
N THR A 10 21.69 -45.95 13.11
CA THR A 10 21.03 -45.29 14.25
C THR A 10 21.90 -44.20 14.89
N VAL A 11 23.21 -44.42 15.02
CA VAL A 11 24.13 -43.40 15.54
C VAL A 11 24.23 -42.20 14.60
N ASN A 12 24.28 -42.44 13.29
CA ASN A 12 24.29 -41.35 12.31
C ASN A 12 22.96 -40.59 12.30
N ALA A 13 21.83 -41.28 12.47
CA ALA A 13 20.52 -40.64 12.61
C ALA A 13 20.46 -39.69 13.83
N LEU A 14 20.98 -40.13 14.99
CA LEU A 14 21.04 -39.29 16.19
C LEU A 14 21.93 -38.06 16.00
N LYS A 15 23.10 -38.22 15.36
CA LYS A 15 24.00 -37.09 15.05
C LYS A 15 23.33 -36.09 14.11
N ASN A 16 22.72 -36.58 13.02
CA ASN A 16 22.02 -35.72 12.06
C ASN A 16 20.88 -34.93 12.71
N TRP A 17 20.16 -35.56 13.65
CA TRP A 17 19.11 -34.90 14.41
C TRP A 17 19.66 -33.82 15.35
N ALA A 18 20.72 -34.12 16.10
CA ALA A 18 21.38 -33.14 16.96
C ALA A 18 21.91 -31.94 16.16
N ASP A 19 22.57 -32.19 15.02
CA ASP A 19 23.08 -31.16 14.13
C ASP A 19 21.96 -30.32 13.50
N ALA A 20 20.78 -30.91 13.25
CA ALA A 20 19.61 -30.17 12.77
C ALA A 20 19.12 -29.18 13.84
N ILE A 21 18.99 -29.62 15.09
CA ILE A 21 18.58 -28.75 16.21
C ILE A 21 19.57 -27.60 16.40
N GLU A 22 20.88 -27.89 16.32
CA GLU A 22 21.89 -26.85 16.50
C GLU A 22 21.85 -25.82 15.36
N ARG A 23 21.61 -26.26 14.12
CA ARG A 23 21.43 -25.37 12.97
C ARG A 23 20.19 -24.50 13.12
N GLU A 24 19.08 -25.05 13.60
CA GLU A 24 17.86 -24.27 13.87
C GLU A 24 18.12 -23.20 14.93
N ARG A 25 18.77 -23.58 16.04
CA ARG A 25 19.12 -22.65 17.12
C ARG A 25 20.03 -21.51 16.62
N LYS A 26 21.08 -21.85 15.85
CA LYS A 26 21.97 -20.86 15.23
C LYS A 26 21.23 -19.98 14.23
N GLY A 27 20.35 -20.56 13.43
CA GLY A 27 19.51 -19.85 12.47
C GLY A 27 18.62 -18.80 13.16
N ALA A 28 18.00 -19.15 14.28
CA ALA A 28 17.18 -18.21 15.06
C ALA A 28 17.99 -17.01 15.60
N ILE A 29 19.20 -17.27 16.11
CA ILE A 29 20.10 -16.22 16.61
C ILE A 29 20.57 -15.32 15.45
N LEU A 30 21.09 -15.91 14.37
CA LEU A 30 21.58 -15.18 13.20
C LEU A 30 20.48 -14.37 12.51
N TRP A 31 19.25 -14.91 12.47
CA TRP A 31 18.10 -14.18 11.95
C TRP A 31 17.86 -12.91 12.77
N ASN A 32 17.86 -13.02 14.09
CA ASN A 32 17.63 -11.88 14.97
C ASN A 32 18.80 -10.87 14.90
N GLU A 33 20.05 -11.34 14.86
CA GLU A 33 21.22 -10.45 14.74
C GLU A 33 21.21 -9.67 13.41
N LYS A 34 20.84 -10.32 12.31
CA LYS A 34 20.88 -9.70 10.98
C LYS A 34 19.64 -8.85 10.66
N TRP A 35 18.47 -9.27 11.13
CA TRP A 35 17.18 -8.71 10.71
C TRP A 35 16.30 -8.23 11.86
N GLY A 36 16.71 -8.43 13.11
CA GLY A 36 15.95 -8.00 14.29
C GLY A 36 15.67 -6.50 14.30
N TRP A 37 16.63 -5.69 13.81
CA TRP A 37 16.49 -4.24 13.71
C TRP A 37 15.27 -3.78 12.88
N ILE A 38 14.80 -4.59 11.91
CA ILE A 38 13.61 -4.24 11.11
C ILE A 38 12.36 -4.20 11.99
N VAL A 39 12.28 -5.12 12.96
CA VAL A 39 11.16 -5.17 13.90
C VAL A 39 11.19 -3.96 14.82
N ASP A 40 12.38 -3.56 15.26
CA ASP A 40 12.55 -2.39 16.11
C ASP A 40 12.24 -1.09 15.36
N GLU A 41 12.70 -0.96 14.11
CA GLU A 41 12.40 0.18 13.24
C GLU A 41 10.90 0.31 12.96
N TYR A 42 10.24 -0.82 12.66
CA TYR A 42 8.79 -0.85 12.44
C TYR A 42 8.03 -0.40 13.69
N ARG A 43 8.46 -0.84 14.88
CA ARG A 43 7.87 -0.38 16.15
C ARG A 43 8.05 1.12 16.33
N SER A 44 9.26 1.66 16.10
CA SER A 44 9.51 3.10 16.18
C SER A 44 8.61 3.90 15.24
N SER A 45 8.50 3.48 13.97
CA SER A 45 7.63 4.13 12.99
C SER A 45 6.15 4.08 13.39
N VAL A 46 5.69 2.97 13.98
CA VAL A 46 4.31 2.85 14.48
C VAL A 46 4.06 3.82 15.64
N ASP A 47 5.00 3.91 16.58
CA ASP A 47 4.91 4.83 17.72
C ASP A 47 4.88 6.29 17.24
N GLU A 48 5.74 6.65 16.28
CA GLU A 48 5.73 7.98 15.65
C GLU A 48 4.40 8.30 14.97
N LEU A 49 3.80 7.33 14.26
CA LEU A 49 2.49 7.51 13.62
C LEU A 49 1.37 7.68 14.65
N ILE A 50 1.43 6.97 15.77
CA ILE A 50 0.48 7.12 16.88
C ILE A 50 0.61 8.52 17.48
N ASP A 51 1.84 8.98 17.71
CA ASP A 51 2.12 10.31 18.23
C ASP A 51 1.62 11.41 17.29
N LEU A 52 1.90 11.30 15.99
CA LEU A 52 1.39 12.23 14.99
C LEU A 52 -0.14 12.23 14.92
N ARG A 53 -0.76 11.05 15.01
CA ARG A 53 -2.22 10.93 15.05
C ARG A 53 -2.81 11.58 16.30
N SER A 54 -2.14 11.48 17.44
CA SER A 54 -2.59 12.09 18.70
C SER A 54 -2.51 13.62 18.68
N LYS A 55 -1.48 14.17 18.01
CA LYS A 55 -1.25 15.62 17.87
C LYS A 55 -2.14 16.25 16.80
N ARG A 56 -2.65 15.45 15.86
CA ARG A 56 -3.48 15.94 14.76
C ARG A 56 -4.83 16.43 15.29
N GLU A 57 -5.11 17.71 15.08
CA GLU A 57 -6.45 18.26 15.30
C GLU A 57 -7.46 17.53 14.40
N TYR A 58 -8.62 17.21 14.96
CA TYR A 58 -9.69 16.61 14.18
C TYR A 58 -10.15 17.60 13.10
N VAL A 59 -9.83 17.28 11.85
CA VAL A 59 -10.33 18.01 10.69
C VAL A 59 -11.57 17.26 10.21
N GLU A 60 -12.73 17.91 10.36
CA GLU A 60 -13.97 17.46 9.72
C GLU A 60 -13.68 17.17 8.23
N PRO A 61 -13.94 15.95 7.73
CA PRO A 61 -13.74 15.66 6.32
C PRO A 61 -14.64 16.59 5.52
N LYS A 62 -14.04 17.43 4.67
CA LYS A 62 -14.81 18.26 3.74
C LYS A 62 -15.64 17.31 2.88
N LYS A 63 -16.94 17.23 3.13
CA LYS A 63 -17.88 16.54 2.25
C LYS A 63 -17.81 17.27 0.92
N HIS A 64 -17.18 16.65 -0.07
CA HIS A 64 -17.28 17.12 -1.44
C HIS A 64 -18.72 16.85 -1.87
N VAL A 65 -19.57 17.86 -1.70
CA VAL A 65 -20.94 17.81 -2.20
C VAL A 65 -20.83 18.01 -3.70
N ASP A 66 -21.13 16.97 -4.46
CA ASP A 66 -21.26 17.11 -5.90
C ASP A 66 -22.51 17.95 -6.17
N GLU A 67 -22.32 19.16 -6.72
CA GLU A 67 -23.41 20.09 -7.04
C GLU A 67 -24.27 19.58 -8.21
N ARG A 68 -23.82 18.54 -8.91
CA ARG A 68 -24.51 17.97 -10.07
C ARG A 68 -25.80 17.25 -9.65
N THR A 69 -26.91 17.73 -10.18
CA THR A 69 -28.24 17.12 -9.99
C THR A 69 -28.47 16.00 -11.00
N VAL A 70 -28.94 14.84 -10.55
CA VAL A 70 -29.23 13.66 -11.38
C VAL A 70 -30.74 13.57 -11.71
N LEU A 71 -31.47 14.69 -11.65
CA LEU A 71 -32.92 14.72 -11.86
C LEU A 71 -33.34 15.61 -13.05
N PRO A 72 -34.40 15.22 -13.81
CA PRO A 72 -35.19 14.00 -13.67
C PRO A 72 -34.45 12.76 -14.20
N PHE A 73 -34.52 11.66 -13.45
CA PHE A 73 -33.89 10.40 -13.83
C PHE A 73 -34.77 9.65 -14.85
N PRO A 74 -34.21 9.15 -15.96
CA PRO A 74 -34.99 8.43 -16.96
C PRO A 74 -35.44 7.06 -16.44
N VAL A 75 -36.59 6.57 -16.94
CA VAL A 75 -37.23 5.34 -16.44
C VAL A 75 -36.54 4.06 -16.94
N THR A 76 -35.76 4.14 -18.03
CA THR A 76 -35.14 2.97 -18.65
C THR A 76 -33.62 3.11 -18.71
N THR A 77 -32.92 2.00 -18.53
CA THR A 77 -31.44 1.93 -18.54
C THR A 77 -30.84 2.35 -19.88
N ALA A 78 -31.54 2.10 -20.99
CA ALA A 78 -31.10 2.57 -22.31
C ALA A 78 -31.19 4.11 -22.42
N SER A 79 -32.23 4.70 -21.82
CA SER A 79 -32.35 6.16 -21.72
C SER A 79 -31.37 6.77 -20.72
N GLU A 80 -30.95 6.04 -19.67
CA GLU A 80 -29.94 6.49 -18.70
C GLU A 80 -28.60 6.81 -19.35
N VAL A 81 -28.11 5.93 -20.24
CA VAL A 81 -26.80 6.12 -20.89
C VAL A 81 -26.81 7.38 -21.77
N GLY A 82 -27.82 7.51 -22.65
CA GLY A 82 -27.94 8.69 -23.51
C GLY A 82 -28.14 9.98 -22.70
N TRP A 83 -28.93 9.91 -21.64
CA TRP A 83 -29.18 11.03 -20.75
C TRP A 83 -27.92 11.48 -19.99
N LEU A 84 -27.13 10.56 -19.42
CA LEU A 84 -25.84 10.89 -18.78
C LEU A 84 -24.83 11.46 -19.79
N SER A 85 -24.70 10.85 -20.97
CA SER A 85 -23.75 11.30 -22.00
C SER A 85 -24.12 12.66 -22.60
N SER A 86 -25.41 13.01 -22.64
CA SER A 86 -25.87 14.31 -23.16
C SER A 86 -25.54 15.50 -22.25
N ARG A 87 -25.20 15.25 -20.98
CA ARG A 87 -24.98 16.31 -19.99
C ARG A 87 -23.48 16.67 -19.93
N PRO A 88 -23.11 17.93 -20.24
CA PRO A 88 -21.70 18.33 -20.34
C PRO A 88 -20.95 18.16 -19.01
N GLU A 89 -21.67 18.27 -17.90
CA GLU A 89 -21.16 18.07 -16.54
C GLU A 89 -20.63 16.65 -16.27
N PHE A 90 -21.06 15.65 -17.04
CA PHE A 90 -20.66 14.25 -16.91
C PHE A 90 -19.76 13.77 -18.05
N GLN A 91 -19.45 14.64 -19.03
CA GLN A 91 -18.55 14.30 -20.12
C GLN A 91 -17.11 14.19 -19.61
N LEU A 92 -16.45 13.08 -19.95
CA LEU A 92 -15.06 12.83 -19.57
C LEU A 92 -14.07 13.72 -20.34
N GLU A 93 -14.48 14.23 -21.50
CA GLU A 93 -13.66 15.11 -22.36
C GLU A 93 -13.23 16.40 -21.65
N LYS A 94 -14.01 16.86 -20.65
CA LYS A 94 -13.66 18.04 -19.83
C LYS A 94 -12.37 17.87 -19.04
N PHE A 95 -11.94 16.63 -18.79
CA PHE A 95 -10.68 16.33 -18.11
C PHE A 95 -9.49 16.24 -19.08
N GLY A 96 -9.71 16.50 -20.36
CA GLY A 96 -8.67 16.47 -21.39
C GLY A 96 -8.21 15.05 -21.75
N PRO A 97 -7.27 14.94 -22.70
CA PRO A 97 -6.63 13.66 -22.99
C PRO A 97 -5.96 13.13 -21.72
N TYR A 98 -6.18 11.85 -21.44
CA TYR A 98 -5.68 11.21 -20.22
C TYR A 98 -4.17 11.47 -20.08
N PRO A 99 -3.70 11.85 -18.88
CA PRO A 99 -2.36 12.39 -18.66
C PRO A 99 -1.19 11.47 -19.04
N TYR A 100 -1.48 10.20 -19.32
CA TYR A 100 -0.50 9.18 -19.68
C TYR A 100 -0.70 8.61 -21.09
N THR A 101 -1.46 9.30 -21.94
CA THR A 101 -1.56 8.92 -23.36
C THR A 101 -0.36 9.47 -24.14
N LYS A 102 0.19 8.61 -25.01
CA LYS A 102 1.44 8.82 -25.74
C LYS A 102 1.37 10.09 -26.60
N GLY A 103 2.18 11.11 -26.30
CA GLY A 103 2.27 12.36 -27.06
C GLY A 103 2.09 13.66 -26.27
N TRP A 104 1.86 13.58 -24.96
CA TRP A 104 1.69 14.78 -24.13
C TRP A 104 3.03 15.38 -23.73
N THR A 105 3.34 16.57 -24.23
CA THR A 105 4.61 17.28 -23.96
C THR A 105 4.55 18.19 -22.74
N ASN A 106 3.37 18.45 -22.19
CA ASN A 106 3.18 19.33 -21.03
C ASN A 106 2.09 18.74 -20.10
N PRO A 107 2.45 17.93 -19.10
CA PRO A 107 1.51 17.59 -18.04
C PRO A 107 1.03 18.86 -17.33
N PRO A 108 -0.24 18.93 -16.87
CA PRO A 108 -0.77 20.05 -16.12
C PRO A 108 0.15 20.23 -14.93
N LYS A 109 0.73 21.44 -14.86
CA LYS A 109 1.50 21.83 -13.70
C LYS A 109 0.54 21.76 -12.54
N PRO A 110 0.86 20.97 -11.52
CA PRO A 110 -0.08 20.74 -10.45
C PRO A 110 -0.21 22.04 -9.64
N ASP A 111 -1.42 22.39 -9.22
CA ASP A 111 -1.76 23.75 -8.76
C ASP A 111 -0.83 24.21 -7.63
N PRO A 112 -0.17 25.38 -7.76
CA PRO A 112 0.86 25.81 -6.80
C PRO A 112 0.34 25.99 -5.37
N GLU A 113 -0.94 26.35 -5.20
CA GLU A 113 -1.59 26.45 -3.90
C GLU A 113 -1.70 25.09 -3.19
N VAL A 114 -1.89 24.00 -3.94
CA VAL A 114 -1.95 22.65 -3.38
C VAL A 114 -0.58 22.24 -2.84
N TYR A 115 0.53 22.62 -3.51
CA TYR A 115 1.89 22.35 -3.02
C TYR A 115 2.29 23.22 -1.85
N GLN A 116 1.98 24.51 -1.88
CA GLN A 116 2.30 25.42 -0.78
C GLN A 116 1.58 24.98 0.50
N SER A 117 0.30 24.61 0.42
CA SER A 117 -0.44 24.09 1.59
C SER A 117 0.09 22.76 2.14
N PHE A 118 0.80 21.98 1.31
CA PHE A 118 1.41 20.72 1.71
C PHE A 118 2.70 20.95 2.51
N TRP A 119 3.55 21.88 2.05
CA TRP A 119 4.83 22.20 2.68
C TRP A 119 4.73 23.22 3.83
N GLU A 120 3.73 24.10 3.82
CA GLU A 120 3.46 25.03 4.93
C GLU A 120 2.81 24.35 6.14
N LYS A 121 2.29 23.13 5.99
CA LYS A 121 1.74 22.31 7.09
C LYS A 121 2.78 21.41 7.77
N GLU A 122 3.97 21.27 7.19
CA GLU A 122 5.05 20.42 7.71
C GLU A 122 6.13 21.19 8.50
N ASN A 123 6.02 22.53 8.62
CA ASN A 123 6.82 23.36 9.53
C ASN A 123 5.95 23.97 10.63
#